data_AF-A0A420THP2-F1
#
_entry.id   AF-A0A420THP2-F1
#
_cell.length_a   1.000
_cell.length_b   1.000
_cell.length_c   1.000
_cell.angle_alpha   90.00
_cell.angle_beta   90.00
_cell.angle_gamma   90.00
#
_symmetry.space_group_name_H-M   'P 1'
#
loop_
_entity.id
_entity.type
_entity.pdbx_description
1 polymer ?
#
loop_
_entity_poly.entity_id
_entity_poly.type
_entity_poly.pdbx_seq_one_letter_code
_entity_poly.pdbx_strand_id
1 'polypeptide(L)'
;MGSPWFTRSDEHNQKNHDHPNNSSNPVEAGMAAETKDIYRKSSWDPWQEWTDEEIGVDGRSSQASAKFALIVRREKEHGEIDESVLSLHSITVQSPLLKKILGPVFKGYKGINTNLKKLEFHAPFREFFYRWDEFNQADPRNSSTDFSEECSHYKLLADIIHAEIKPRIEQASDLLNNGVISFDYVWTLFEPDVEVYTKIEGRDRLLKLSRGNYSKTPDGTVAYVLSVRFIDTDGDMFGYTDTTLTISPFENVIPILELEVIPARLCPDYDQVRKRLVQRGQLFESLEGINHKTYSGTYSLSHATSGISKQRHVCQNLLDSFFSLLTAV
;
A
#
# COMPACT_ATOMS: atom_id res chain seq x y z
N MET A 1 47.66 -77.64 42.23
CA MET A 1 48.49 -76.85 41.29
C MET A 1 47.86 -75.46 41.17
N GLY A 2 48.61 -74.43 41.57
CA GLY A 2 48.36 -73.01 41.25
C GLY A 2 47.11 -72.33 41.81
N SER A 3 47.23 -71.69 42.99
CA SER A 3 46.44 -70.49 43.36
C SER A 3 47.24 -69.23 42.93
N PRO A 4 46.78 -67.98 43.21
CA PRO A 4 45.47 -67.32 43.11
C PRO A 4 45.60 -66.13 42.11
N TRP A 5 44.77 -65.08 41.99
CA TRP A 5 44.70 -63.83 42.77
C TRP A 5 43.31 -63.19 42.46
N PHE A 6 42.39 -63.10 43.42
CA PHE A 6 42.18 -62.02 44.41
C PHE A 6 41.31 -60.83 43.92
N THR A 7 40.01 -60.96 44.21
CA THR A 7 39.07 -60.02 44.88
C THR A 7 39.33 -58.51 44.93
N ARG A 8 38.31 -57.70 44.59
CA ARG A 8 37.62 -56.71 45.47
C ARG A 8 36.46 -56.03 44.72
N SER A 9 35.20 -56.35 45.05
CA SER A 9 34.30 -55.68 46.01
C SER A 9 33.40 -54.62 45.38
N ASP A 10 32.14 -55.01 45.21
CA ASP A 10 30.98 -54.12 45.21
C ASP A 10 30.88 -53.39 46.55
N GLU A 11 30.72 -52.06 46.51
CA GLU A 11 29.69 -51.31 47.26
C GLU A 11 29.79 -49.79 47.01
N HIS A 12 28.65 -49.22 46.58
CA HIS A 12 28.13 -47.87 46.83
C HIS A 12 29.01 -46.64 46.57
N ASN A 13 28.59 -45.77 45.63
CA ASN A 13 28.14 -44.43 46.00
C ASN A 13 27.33 -43.75 44.88
N GLN A 14 26.11 -43.34 45.23
CA GLN A 14 25.23 -42.48 44.45
C GLN A 14 25.80 -41.05 44.47
N LYS A 15 26.16 -40.50 43.31
CA LYS A 15 26.32 -39.06 43.14
C LYS A 15 25.59 -38.63 41.87
N ASN A 16 24.35 -38.17 42.09
CA ASN A 16 23.64 -37.28 41.18
C ASN A 16 24.54 -36.06 40.94
N HIS A 17 25.03 -35.92 39.72
CA HIS A 17 25.51 -34.64 39.22
C HIS A 17 24.35 -34.01 38.46
N ASP A 18 23.71 -33.05 39.11
CA ASP A 18 22.78 -32.11 38.51
C ASP A 18 23.49 -31.39 37.36
N HIS A 19 23.13 -31.74 36.13
CA HIS A 19 23.38 -30.88 34.98
C HIS A 19 22.47 -29.65 35.12
N PRO A 20 23.01 -28.42 35.04
CA PRO A 20 22.19 -27.23 35.15
C PRO A 20 21.27 -27.20 33.92
N ASN A 21 19.98 -27.28 34.23
CA ASN A 21 18.86 -27.05 33.35
C ASN A 21 19.11 -25.74 32.59
N ASN A 22 19.49 -25.86 31.31
CA ASN A 22 19.69 -24.71 30.44
C ASN A 22 18.35 -24.00 30.32
N SER A 23 18.20 -22.90 31.04
CA SER A 23 17.03 -22.04 31.04
C SER A 23 16.83 -21.52 29.63
N SER A 24 15.97 -22.18 28.85
CA SER A 24 15.40 -21.60 27.64
C SER A 24 14.47 -20.47 28.09
N ASN A 25 15.04 -19.29 28.29
CA ASN A 25 14.26 -18.07 28.38
C ASN A 25 13.33 -18.05 27.16
N PRO A 26 12.01 -17.87 27.32
CA PRO A 26 11.12 -17.73 26.18
C PRO A 26 11.63 -16.54 25.36
N VAL A 27 12.11 -16.81 24.15
CA VAL A 27 12.66 -15.78 23.28
C VAL A 27 11.53 -14.80 22.98
N GLU A 28 11.63 -13.59 23.51
CA GLU A 28 10.58 -12.59 23.36
C GLU A 28 10.52 -12.17 21.88
N ALA A 29 9.33 -12.34 21.28
CA ALA A 29 9.17 -12.19 19.85
C ALA A 29 9.43 -10.73 19.41
N GLY A 30 10.29 -10.53 18.41
CA GLY A 30 10.59 -9.23 17.82
C GLY A 30 11.50 -8.33 18.64
N MET A 31 12.09 -8.81 19.73
CA MET A 31 12.94 -8.00 20.63
C MET A 31 14.43 -8.07 20.30
N ALA A 32 14.89 -9.00 19.46
CA ALA A 32 16.26 -8.93 18.96
C ALA A 32 16.35 -7.81 17.92
N ALA A 33 17.19 -6.80 18.17
CA ALA A 33 17.50 -5.69 17.27
C ALA A 33 18.35 -6.15 16.07
N GLU A 34 17.84 -7.12 15.32
CA GLU A 34 18.47 -7.75 14.16
C GLU A 34 17.42 -7.95 13.06
N THR A 35 17.87 -7.92 11.81
CA THR A 35 17.07 -8.22 10.62
C THR A 35 17.29 -9.67 10.19
N LYS A 36 16.23 -10.32 9.72
CA LYS A 36 16.34 -11.61 9.02
C LYS A 36 15.98 -11.43 7.56
N ASP A 37 16.97 -11.53 6.68
CA ASP A 37 16.76 -11.53 5.23
C ASP A 37 16.37 -12.92 4.71
N ILE A 38 15.34 -12.98 3.85
CA ILE A 38 14.91 -14.18 3.13
C ILE A 38 14.69 -13.85 1.65
N TYR A 39 14.92 -14.82 0.79
CA TYR A 39 15.09 -14.63 -0.64
C TYR A 39 14.24 -15.62 -1.44
N ARG A 40 13.86 -15.26 -2.67
CA ARG A 40 13.30 -16.19 -3.66
C ARG A 40 13.73 -15.82 -5.08
N LYS A 41 13.81 -16.81 -5.97
CA LYS A 41 14.21 -16.62 -7.37
C LYS A 41 13.04 -16.24 -8.29
N SER A 42 11.85 -16.76 -7.99
CA SER A 42 10.62 -16.49 -8.73
C SER A 42 9.43 -16.41 -7.79
N SER A 43 8.32 -15.83 -8.24
CA SER A 43 7.07 -15.73 -7.48
C SER A 43 6.46 -17.09 -7.13
N TRP A 44 6.83 -18.13 -7.89
CA TRP A 44 6.42 -19.53 -7.70
C TRP A 44 7.31 -20.29 -6.70
N ASP A 45 8.48 -19.75 -6.35
CA ASP A 45 9.43 -20.41 -5.45
C ASP A 45 9.12 -20.10 -3.98
N PRO A 46 9.37 -21.05 -3.06
CA PRO A 46 9.28 -20.78 -1.63
C PRO A 46 10.35 -19.78 -1.20
N TRP A 47 10.06 -19.01 -0.14
CA TRP A 47 11.04 -18.15 0.51
C TRP A 47 12.11 -19.00 1.22
N GLN A 48 13.38 -18.69 0.97
CA GLN A 48 14.54 -19.41 1.48
C GLN A 48 15.52 -18.46 2.16
N GLU A 49 16.22 -18.95 3.18
CA GLU A 49 17.41 -18.28 3.72
C GLU A 49 18.54 -18.53 2.72
N TRP A 50 19.05 -17.47 2.07
CA TRP A 50 20.19 -17.60 1.17
C TRP A 50 21.46 -17.35 1.98
N THR A 51 22.15 -18.42 2.34
CA THR A 51 23.58 -18.39 2.68
C THR A 51 24.36 -18.87 1.46
N ASP A 52 25.58 -18.36 1.23
CA ASP A 52 26.46 -18.81 0.12
C ASP A 52 26.77 -20.33 0.16
N GLU A 53 26.37 -21.01 1.23
CA GLU A 53 26.33 -22.45 1.33
C GLU A 53 24.87 -22.92 1.37
N GLU A 54 24.49 -23.70 0.35
CA GLU A 54 23.19 -24.35 0.21
C GLU A 54 22.83 -25.16 1.46
N ILE A 55 21.88 -24.66 2.25
CA ILE A 55 21.03 -25.51 3.08
C ILE A 55 19.59 -25.12 2.79
N GLY A 56 18.90 -25.99 2.05
CA GLY A 56 17.46 -25.92 1.88
C GLY A 56 16.77 -25.97 3.23
N VAL A 57 16.19 -24.85 3.64
CA VAL A 57 15.28 -24.79 4.77
C VAL A 57 13.93 -24.36 4.21
N ASP A 58 12.97 -25.30 4.23
CA ASP A 58 11.55 -25.04 4.01
C ASP A 58 11.16 -23.77 4.78
N GLY A 59 10.44 -22.86 4.12
CA GLY A 59 9.94 -21.57 4.65
C GLY A 59 8.91 -21.69 5.79
N ARG A 60 9.10 -22.62 6.72
CA ARG A 60 8.24 -22.95 7.86
C ARG A 60 8.92 -22.78 9.23
N SER A 61 10.05 -22.08 9.37
CA SER A 61 10.61 -21.77 10.70
C SER A 61 10.01 -20.48 11.31
N SER A 62 8.68 -20.45 11.47
CA SER A 62 7.98 -19.33 12.10
C SER A 62 8.41 -19.08 13.56
N GLN A 63 8.95 -20.10 14.26
CA GLN A 63 9.43 -19.98 15.63
C GLN A 63 10.87 -19.47 15.74
N ALA A 64 11.79 -19.93 14.89
CA ALA A 64 13.19 -19.51 14.95
C ALA A 64 13.41 -18.06 14.46
N SER A 65 12.54 -17.61 13.53
CA SER A 65 12.55 -16.24 13.01
C SER A 65 11.73 -15.25 13.84
N ALA A 66 10.91 -15.71 14.79
CA ALA A 66 10.05 -14.84 15.60
C ALA A 66 10.82 -13.87 16.50
N LYS A 67 12.10 -14.13 16.77
CA LYS A 67 12.95 -13.32 17.66
C LYS A 67 13.40 -12.00 17.03
N PHE A 68 13.52 -11.95 15.71
CA PHE A 68 14.09 -10.82 14.98
C PHE A 68 13.10 -9.65 14.91
N ALA A 69 13.58 -8.42 15.03
CA ALA A 69 12.72 -7.24 14.94
C ALA A 69 12.01 -7.12 13.59
N LEU A 70 12.70 -7.50 12.52
CA LEU A 70 12.25 -7.39 11.13
C LEU A 70 12.53 -8.66 10.36
N ILE A 71 11.58 -9.07 9.50
CA ILE A 71 11.84 -10.02 8.42
C ILE A 71 11.83 -9.24 7.11
N VAL A 72 12.95 -9.25 6.40
CA VAL A 72 13.15 -8.56 5.13
C VAL A 72 13.09 -9.60 4.02
N ARG A 73 12.21 -9.41 3.04
CA ARG A 73 12.06 -10.32 1.91
C ARG A 73 12.58 -9.67 0.65
N ARG A 74 13.47 -10.36 -0.07
CA ARG A 74 14.04 -9.91 -1.34
C ARG A 74 13.71 -10.88 -2.46
N GLU A 75 13.27 -10.37 -3.59
CA GLU A 75 12.92 -11.16 -4.76
C GLU A 75 13.86 -10.83 -5.91
N LYS A 76 14.21 -11.84 -6.69
CA LYS A 76 15.01 -11.66 -7.90
C LYS A 76 14.13 -11.02 -8.99
N GLU A 77 14.42 -9.77 -9.34
CA GLU A 77 13.86 -9.14 -10.53
C GLU A 77 14.72 -9.50 -11.75
N HIS A 78 14.07 -9.96 -12.82
CA HIS A 78 14.73 -10.09 -14.12
C HIS A 78 14.82 -8.70 -14.74
N GLY A 79 16.04 -8.17 -14.84
CA GLY A 79 16.33 -7.02 -15.69
C GLY A 79 16.22 -7.38 -17.18
N GLU A 80 16.08 -6.36 -18.04
CA GLU A 80 16.12 -6.54 -19.50
C GLU A 80 17.51 -6.93 -20.02
N ILE A 81 18.55 -6.66 -19.22
CA ILE A 81 19.95 -6.99 -19.47
C ILE A 81 20.32 -8.00 -18.38
N ASP A 82 21.02 -9.07 -18.76
CA ASP A 82 21.28 -10.37 -18.09
C ASP A 82 21.78 -10.35 -16.61
N GLU A 83 21.82 -9.19 -15.95
CA GLU A 83 22.09 -9.02 -14.52
C GLU A 83 20.78 -8.88 -13.73
N SER A 84 20.34 -9.99 -13.18
CA SER A 84 19.25 -10.01 -12.22
C SER A 84 19.64 -9.36 -10.90
N VAL A 85 18.86 -8.37 -10.45
CA VAL A 85 19.08 -7.69 -9.18
C VAL A 85 18.10 -8.23 -8.13
N LEU A 86 18.56 -8.37 -6.89
CA LEU A 86 17.70 -8.68 -5.75
C LEU A 86 16.98 -7.40 -5.31
N SER A 87 15.70 -7.27 -5.67
CA SER A 87 14.85 -6.16 -5.24
C SER A 87 14.21 -6.46 -3.88
N LEU A 88 14.02 -5.42 -3.08
CA LEU A 88 13.30 -5.54 -1.82
C LEU A 88 11.82 -5.75 -2.14
N HIS A 89 11.23 -6.88 -1.72
CA HIS A 89 9.83 -7.22 -1.98
C HIS A 89 8.90 -6.77 -0.86
N SER A 90 9.27 -7.06 0.40
CA SER A 90 8.41 -6.75 1.56
C SER A 90 9.17 -6.78 2.88
N ILE A 91 8.67 -6.06 3.87
CA ILE A 91 9.19 -6.05 5.24
C ILE A 91 8.06 -6.44 6.20
N THR A 92 8.27 -7.46 7.03
CA THR A 92 7.39 -7.76 8.17
C THR A 92 7.98 -7.20 9.45
N VAL A 93 7.22 -6.34 10.13
CA VAL A 93 7.57 -5.76 11.41
C VAL A 93 7.07 -6.66 12.54
N GLN A 94 8.00 -7.28 13.26
CA GLN A 94 7.70 -8.13 14.41
C GLN A 94 7.86 -7.38 15.73
N SER A 95 8.80 -6.43 15.79
CA SER A 95 9.10 -5.69 17.02
C SER A 95 7.90 -4.90 17.57
N PRO A 96 7.53 -5.09 18.85
CA PRO A 96 6.48 -4.31 19.48
C PRO A 96 6.86 -2.84 19.66
N LEU A 97 8.15 -2.54 19.85
CA LEU A 97 8.68 -1.17 19.95
C LEU A 97 8.44 -0.42 18.63
N LEU A 98 8.77 -1.04 17.49
CA LEU A 98 8.49 -0.46 16.18
C LEU A 98 7.00 -0.25 15.95
N LYS A 99 6.15 -1.21 16.31
CA LYS A 99 4.70 -1.07 16.16
C LYS A 99 4.13 0.11 16.96
N LYS A 100 4.68 0.34 18.16
CA LYS A 100 4.34 1.50 19.00
C LYS A 100 4.76 2.81 18.35
N ILE A 101 5.97 2.90 17.80
CA ILE A 101 6.49 4.09 17.11
C ILE A 101 5.70 4.37 15.81
N LEU A 102 5.40 3.33 15.03
CA LEU A 102 4.68 3.44 13.76
C LEU A 102 3.18 3.75 13.94
N GLY A 103 2.62 3.53 15.13
CA GLY A 103 1.21 3.80 15.42
C GLY A 103 0.82 5.26 15.15
N PRO A 104 1.52 6.25 15.74
CA PRO A 104 1.37 7.66 15.40
C PRO A 104 1.65 7.99 13.93
N VAL A 105 2.69 7.40 13.32
CA VAL A 105 3.10 7.65 11.92
C VAL A 105 1.97 7.35 10.93
N PHE A 106 1.29 6.21 11.11
CA PHE A 106 0.21 5.77 10.23
C PHE A 106 -1.19 6.06 10.78
N LYS A 107 -1.31 7.00 11.73
CA LYS A 107 -2.61 7.35 12.30
C LYS A 107 -3.53 7.94 11.22
N GLY A 108 -4.66 7.26 10.98
CA GLY A 108 -5.63 7.68 9.96
C GLY A 108 -5.31 7.20 8.54
N TYR A 109 -4.21 6.47 8.34
CA TYR A 109 -3.92 5.86 7.04
C TYR A 109 -4.80 4.62 6.83
N LYS A 110 -5.59 4.60 5.76
CA LYS A 110 -6.51 3.50 5.47
C LYS A 110 -5.75 2.24 5.08
N GLY A 111 -6.14 1.10 5.67
CA GLY A 111 -5.55 -0.20 5.35
C GLY A 111 -4.32 -0.57 6.18
N ILE A 112 -3.80 0.33 7.02
CA ILE A 112 -2.74 0.00 7.98
C ILE A 112 -3.31 -0.07 9.40
N ASN A 113 -2.97 -1.14 10.11
CA ASN A 113 -3.20 -1.24 11.54
C ASN A 113 -1.94 -1.83 12.21
N THR A 114 -1.22 -0.99 12.95
CA THR A 114 0.06 -1.37 13.56
C THR A 114 -0.08 -2.35 14.73
N ASN A 115 -1.29 -2.51 15.28
CA ASN A 115 -1.57 -3.46 16.35
C ASN A 115 -1.69 -4.92 15.85
N LEU A 116 -1.65 -5.14 14.53
CA LEU A 116 -1.73 -6.48 13.97
C LEU A 116 -0.50 -7.31 14.34
N LYS A 117 -0.71 -8.61 14.59
CA LYS A 117 0.38 -9.57 14.82
C LYS A 117 1.34 -9.62 13.62
N LYS A 118 0.76 -9.69 12.41
CA LYS A 118 1.47 -9.62 11.14
C LYS A 118 1.29 -8.22 10.55
N LEU A 119 2.26 -7.34 10.79
CA LEU A 119 2.36 -6.04 10.12
C LEU A 119 3.36 -6.19 8.98
N GLU A 120 2.90 -6.11 7.74
CA GLU A 120 3.72 -6.32 6.54
C GLU A 120 3.52 -5.15 5.57
N PHE A 121 4.63 -4.65 5.04
CA PHE A 121 4.67 -3.60 4.03
C PHE A 121 5.32 -4.17 2.77
N HIS A 122 4.84 -3.74 1.60
CA HIS A 122 5.29 -4.25 0.31
C HIS A 122 5.91 -3.13 -0.53
N ALA A 123 6.87 -3.48 -1.38
CA ALA A 123 7.42 -2.56 -2.36
C ALA A 123 6.30 -2.03 -3.29
N PRO A 124 6.35 -0.74 -3.69
CA PRO A 124 7.44 0.22 -3.47
C PRO A 124 7.30 1.01 -2.15
N PHE A 125 6.68 0.44 -1.11
CA PHE A 125 6.54 1.04 0.23
C PHE A 125 5.85 2.40 0.21
N ARG A 126 4.76 2.47 -0.56
CA ARG A 126 3.98 3.70 -0.85
C ARG A 126 3.56 4.40 0.43
N GLU A 127 3.26 3.64 1.47
CA GLU A 127 2.78 4.14 2.74
C GLU A 127 3.85 4.99 3.43
N PHE A 128 5.11 4.56 3.39
CA PHE A 128 6.24 5.35 3.89
C PHE A 128 6.56 6.55 3.00
N PHE A 129 6.30 6.47 1.69
CA PHE A 129 6.43 7.63 0.80
C PHE A 129 5.43 8.73 1.20
N TYR A 130 4.15 8.39 1.42
CA TYR A 130 3.15 9.39 1.80
C TYR A 130 3.32 9.91 3.24
N ARG A 131 3.86 9.08 4.14
CA ARG A 131 4.12 9.43 5.55
C ARG A 131 5.58 9.70 5.84
N TRP A 132 6.32 10.20 4.83
CA TRP A 132 7.77 10.35 4.91
C TRP A 132 8.18 11.31 6.03
N ASP A 133 7.48 12.42 6.16
CA ASP A 133 7.76 13.42 7.19
C ASP A 133 7.42 12.90 8.58
N GLU A 134 6.24 12.29 8.77
CA GLU A 134 5.84 11.70 10.04
C GLU A 134 6.78 10.56 10.45
N PHE A 135 7.23 9.75 9.48
CA PHE A 135 8.20 8.69 9.72
C PHE A 135 9.51 9.31 10.23
N ASN A 136 10.11 10.26 9.53
CA ASN A 136 11.36 10.89 9.96
C ASN A 136 11.25 11.61 11.32
N GLN A 137 10.11 12.24 11.61
CA GLN A 137 9.87 12.90 12.90
C GLN A 137 9.73 11.89 14.05
N ALA A 138 9.22 10.69 13.78
CA ALA A 138 9.01 9.65 14.78
C ALA A 138 10.32 8.95 15.25
N ASP A 139 11.48 9.37 14.74
CA ASP A 139 12.77 8.89 15.20
C ASP A 139 12.97 9.16 16.70
N PRO A 140 13.09 8.13 17.55
CA PRO A 140 13.25 8.30 18.99
C PRO A 140 14.48 9.15 19.39
N ARG A 141 15.51 9.19 18.52
CA ARG A 141 16.71 10.00 18.71
C ARG A 141 16.44 11.51 18.71
N ASN A 142 15.30 11.95 18.17
CA ASN A 142 14.90 13.36 18.19
C ASN A 142 14.47 13.84 19.58
N SER A 143 13.98 12.94 20.43
CA SER A 143 13.39 13.29 21.74
C SER A 143 14.34 13.08 22.92
N SER A 144 15.39 12.27 22.76
CA SER A 144 16.35 11.98 23.83
C SER A 144 17.71 11.56 23.24
N THR A 145 18.79 11.97 23.90
CA THR A 145 20.18 11.70 23.47
C THR A 145 20.65 10.28 23.83
N ASP A 146 19.87 9.54 24.62
CA ASP A 146 20.23 8.19 25.07
C ASP A 146 19.92 7.16 23.97
N PHE A 147 20.88 6.26 23.71
CA PHE A 147 20.70 5.10 22.83
C PHE A 147 19.79 4.07 23.50
N SER A 148 18.48 4.28 23.43
CA SER A 148 17.49 3.30 23.87
C SER A 148 17.39 2.12 22.90
N GLU A 149 16.82 1.00 23.38
CA GLU A 149 16.52 -0.16 22.53
C GLU A 149 15.56 0.22 21.37
N GLU A 150 14.65 1.15 21.61
CA GLU A 150 13.77 1.74 20.59
C GLU A 150 14.57 2.40 19.46
N CYS A 151 15.66 3.11 19.77
CA CYS A 151 16.55 3.73 18.77
C CYS A 151 17.22 2.67 17.88
N SER A 152 17.69 1.57 18.46
CA SER A 152 18.33 0.48 17.71
C SER A 152 17.34 -0.20 16.76
N HIS A 153 16.13 -0.50 17.25
CA HIS A 153 15.09 -1.09 16.43
C HIS A 153 14.62 -0.16 15.31
N TYR A 154 14.39 1.11 15.63
CA TYR A 154 14.00 2.13 14.66
C TYR A 154 15.05 2.31 13.57
N LYS A 155 16.33 2.36 13.94
CA LYS A 155 17.44 2.49 13.00
C LYS A 155 17.44 1.38 11.95
N LEU A 156 17.20 0.12 12.32
CA LEU A 156 17.13 -1.00 11.36
C LEU A 156 16.07 -0.77 10.28
N LEU A 157 14.87 -0.35 10.69
CA LEU A 157 13.78 -0.07 9.76
C LEU A 157 14.10 1.17 8.91
N ALA A 158 14.60 2.22 9.56
CA ALA A 158 14.95 3.47 8.91
C ALA A 158 16.03 3.28 7.85
N ASP A 159 17.11 2.54 8.14
CA ASP A 159 18.19 2.30 7.19
C ASP A 159 17.66 1.59 5.91
N ILE A 160 16.75 0.63 6.05
CA ILE A 160 16.13 -0.07 4.91
C ILE A 160 15.18 0.84 4.14
N ILE A 161 14.24 1.49 4.85
CA ILE A 161 13.22 2.34 4.24
C ILE A 161 13.85 3.59 3.61
N HIS A 162 14.90 4.17 4.21
CA HIS A 162 15.62 5.30 3.66
C HIS A 162 16.35 4.94 2.38
N ALA A 163 17.04 3.80 2.33
CA ALA A 163 17.71 3.34 1.12
C ALA A 163 16.73 3.17 -0.06
N GLU A 164 15.51 2.68 0.23
CA GLU A 164 14.50 2.43 -0.80
C GLU A 164 13.72 3.70 -1.19
N ILE A 165 13.21 4.46 -0.22
CA ILE A 165 12.23 5.52 -0.46
C ILE A 165 12.87 6.88 -0.73
N LYS A 166 14.01 7.20 -0.11
CA LYS A 166 14.62 8.53 -0.24
C LYS A 166 14.92 8.90 -1.71
N PRO A 167 15.53 8.03 -2.55
CA PRO A 167 15.76 8.37 -3.95
C PRO A 167 14.45 8.63 -4.73
N ARG A 168 13.37 7.91 -4.38
CA ARG A 168 12.05 8.10 -4.99
C ARG A 168 11.40 9.42 -4.56
N ILE A 169 11.55 9.80 -3.29
CA ILE A 169 11.10 11.11 -2.78
C ILE A 169 11.83 12.24 -3.51
N GLU A 170 13.16 12.13 -3.64
CA GLU A 170 13.98 13.13 -4.34
C GLU A 170 13.56 13.26 -5.81
N GLN A 171 13.42 12.14 -6.52
CA GLN A 171 12.98 12.14 -7.92
C GLN A 171 11.55 12.68 -8.09
N ALA A 172 10.61 12.27 -7.23
CA ALA A 172 9.25 12.77 -7.27
C ALA A 172 9.19 14.27 -6.97
N SER A 173 9.97 14.74 -5.99
CA SER A 173 10.05 16.16 -5.66
C SER A 173 10.62 16.98 -6.82
N ASP A 174 11.64 16.49 -7.52
CA ASP A 174 12.20 17.15 -8.69
C ASP A 174 11.15 17.31 -9.80
N LEU A 175 10.43 16.23 -10.13
CA LEU A 175 9.33 16.26 -11.10
C LEU A 175 8.25 17.27 -10.71
N LEU A 176 7.78 17.21 -9.47
CA LEU A 176 6.74 18.09 -8.93
C LEU A 176 7.16 19.56 -8.94
N ASN A 177 8.41 19.87 -8.57
CA ASN A 177 8.95 21.23 -8.57
C ASN A 177 9.01 21.84 -9.98
N ASN A 178 9.17 20.99 -11.01
CA ASN A 178 9.15 21.39 -12.41
C ASN A 178 7.73 21.32 -13.03
N GLY A 179 6.70 20.96 -12.28
CA GLY A 179 5.31 20.89 -12.74
C GLY A 179 5.03 19.75 -13.73
N VAL A 180 5.92 18.77 -13.83
CA VAL A 180 5.84 17.63 -14.75
C VAL A 180 5.81 16.31 -13.99
N ILE A 181 5.49 15.22 -14.67
CA ILE A 181 5.47 13.87 -14.09
C ILE A 181 5.81 12.83 -15.15
N SER A 182 6.52 11.77 -14.78
CA SER A 182 6.72 10.58 -15.60
C SER A 182 5.71 9.48 -15.22
N PHE A 183 5.43 8.57 -16.15
CA PHE A 183 4.42 7.54 -15.93
C PHE A 183 4.71 6.67 -14.69
N ASP A 184 5.97 6.32 -14.45
CA ASP A 184 6.41 5.50 -13.30
C ASP A 184 6.22 6.19 -11.94
N TYR A 185 6.10 7.52 -11.93
CA TYR A 185 5.93 8.33 -10.73
C TYR A 185 4.49 8.84 -10.54
N VAL A 186 3.57 8.54 -11.46
CA VAL A 186 2.14 8.96 -11.37
C VAL A 186 1.53 8.62 -10.02
N TRP A 187 1.85 7.46 -9.47
CA TRP A 187 1.33 7.04 -8.18
C TRP A 187 1.66 7.98 -7.01
N THR A 188 2.76 8.73 -7.08
CA THR A 188 3.17 9.67 -6.03
C THR A 188 2.18 10.82 -5.86
N LEU A 189 1.37 11.11 -6.89
CA LEU A 189 0.34 12.14 -6.86
C LEU A 189 -0.88 11.72 -6.02
N PHE A 190 -1.15 10.42 -5.94
CA PHE A 190 -2.45 9.87 -5.57
C PHE A 190 -2.41 9.14 -4.22
N GLU A 191 -2.17 9.89 -3.14
CA GLU A 191 -2.33 9.36 -1.77
C GLU A 191 -3.75 8.83 -1.57
N PRO A 192 -3.95 7.65 -0.95
CA PRO A 192 -5.29 7.14 -0.64
C PRO A 192 -6.15 8.16 0.12
N ASP A 193 -7.46 8.12 -0.12
CA ASP A 193 -8.43 9.04 0.47
C ASP A 193 -8.23 10.53 0.14
N VAL A 194 -7.45 10.90 -0.88
CA VAL A 194 -7.51 12.26 -1.45
C VAL A 194 -8.70 12.43 -2.40
N GLU A 195 -9.10 13.67 -2.63
CA GLU A 195 -10.06 14.00 -3.68
C GLU A 195 -9.30 14.16 -5.01
N VAL A 196 -9.85 13.61 -6.09
CA VAL A 196 -9.31 13.71 -7.44
C VAL A 196 -10.27 14.47 -8.33
N TYR A 197 -9.71 15.23 -9.26
CA TYR A 197 -10.43 15.98 -10.28
C TYR A 197 -10.26 15.31 -11.64
N THR A 198 -11.35 15.26 -12.39
CA THR A 198 -11.37 14.81 -13.79
C THR A 198 -12.55 15.45 -14.52
N LYS A 199 -12.57 15.33 -15.86
CA LYS A 199 -13.71 15.70 -16.70
C LYS A 199 -14.29 14.46 -17.35
N ILE A 200 -15.53 14.12 -17.00
CA ILE A 200 -16.28 13.03 -17.64
C ILE A 200 -17.32 13.66 -18.57
N GLU A 201 -17.26 13.34 -19.86
CA GLU A 201 -18.12 13.94 -20.89
C GLU A 201 -18.09 15.49 -20.89
N GLY A 202 -16.90 16.07 -20.68
CA GLY A 202 -16.69 17.52 -20.62
C GLY A 202 -17.21 18.19 -19.34
N ARG A 203 -17.74 17.42 -18.37
CA ARG A 203 -18.26 17.95 -17.10
C ARG A 203 -17.27 17.66 -15.98
N ASP A 204 -17.03 18.67 -15.15
CA ASP A 204 -16.18 18.53 -13.98
C ASP A 204 -16.75 17.50 -13.00
N ARG A 205 -15.82 16.76 -12.39
CA ARG A 205 -16.06 15.75 -11.37
C ARG A 205 -15.02 15.88 -10.27
N LEU A 206 -15.45 15.72 -9.03
CA LEU A 206 -14.59 15.57 -7.86
C LEU A 206 -14.97 14.26 -7.21
N LEU A 207 -14.03 13.33 -7.16
CA LEU A 207 -14.27 11.95 -6.76
C LEU A 207 -13.33 11.61 -5.61
N LYS A 208 -13.76 10.76 -4.68
CA LYS A 208 -12.90 10.35 -3.56
C LYS A 208 -12.07 9.14 -3.98
N LEU A 209 -10.75 9.26 -3.93
CA LEU A 209 -9.86 8.15 -4.25
C LEU A 209 -9.92 7.07 -3.16
N SER A 210 -10.18 5.83 -3.53
CA SER A 210 -10.12 4.68 -2.63
C SER A 210 -8.74 4.00 -2.68
N ARG A 211 -8.20 3.77 -3.87
CA ARG A 211 -6.87 3.19 -4.11
C ARG A 211 -6.42 3.46 -5.55
N GLY A 212 -5.11 3.43 -5.80
CA GLY A 212 -4.53 3.45 -7.14
C GLY A 212 -3.40 2.45 -7.29
N ASN A 213 -3.31 1.80 -8.45
CA ASN A 213 -2.25 0.85 -8.74
C ASN A 213 -2.01 0.68 -10.25
N TYR A 214 -0.80 0.32 -10.63
CA TYR A 214 -0.51 -0.13 -11.99
C TYR A 214 -1.19 -1.49 -12.22
N SER A 215 -1.86 -1.64 -13.36
CA SER A 215 -2.55 -2.85 -13.78
C SER A 215 -2.42 -3.04 -15.27
N LYS A 216 -2.38 -4.30 -15.70
CA LYS A 216 -2.47 -4.65 -17.12
C LYS A 216 -3.92 -4.53 -17.56
N THR A 217 -4.18 -3.73 -18.58
CA THR A 217 -5.47 -3.65 -19.26
C THR A 217 -5.66 -4.86 -20.19
N PRO A 218 -6.90 -5.15 -20.66
CA PRO A 218 -7.17 -6.33 -21.48
C PRO A 218 -6.37 -6.44 -22.79
N ASP A 219 -5.89 -5.31 -23.31
CA ASP A 219 -5.00 -5.17 -24.47
C ASP A 219 -3.52 -5.43 -24.13
N GLY A 220 -3.18 -5.68 -22.87
CA GLY A 220 -1.83 -5.99 -22.38
C GLY A 220 -1.01 -4.77 -21.94
N THR A 221 -1.53 -3.57 -22.17
CA THR A 221 -0.88 -2.30 -21.78
C THR A 221 -0.88 -2.12 -20.26
N VAL A 222 0.19 -1.60 -19.67
CA VAL A 222 0.21 -1.26 -18.24
C VAL A 222 -0.31 0.17 -18.08
N ALA A 223 -1.43 0.32 -17.39
CA ALA A 223 -2.04 1.61 -17.08
C ALA A 223 -2.09 1.84 -15.56
N TYR A 224 -2.14 3.10 -15.13
CA TYR A 224 -2.38 3.42 -13.73
C TYR A 224 -3.89 3.54 -13.50
N VAL A 225 -4.45 2.60 -12.74
CA VAL A 225 -5.89 2.49 -12.50
C VAL A 225 -6.22 3.05 -11.12
N LEU A 226 -7.14 4.01 -11.07
CA LEU A 226 -7.64 4.62 -9.85
C LEU A 226 -9.05 4.10 -9.57
N SER A 227 -9.24 3.40 -8.44
CA SER A 227 -10.58 3.09 -7.93
C SER A 227 -11.07 4.29 -7.11
N VAL A 228 -12.16 4.90 -7.55
CA VAL A 228 -12.72 6.12 -6.96
C VAL A 228 -14.19 5.91 -6.59
N ARG A 229 -14.68 6.66 -5.62
CA ARG A 229 -16.07 6.60 -5.15
C ARG A 229 -16.74 7.96 -5.23
N PHE A 230 -18.04 7.93 -5.51
CA PHE A 230 -18.91 9.09 -5.64
C PHE A 230 -20.30 8.83 -5.07
N ILE A 231 -21.11 9.88 -4.93
CA ILE A 231 -22.47 9.78 -4.40
C ILE A 231 -23.45 9.57 -5.55
N ASP A 232 -24.23 8.49 -5.49
CA ASP A 232 -25.28 8.21 -6.46
C ASP A 232 -26.57 7.80 -5.73
N THR A 233 -27.67 7.68 -6.48
CA THR A 233 -28.95 7.21 -5.96
C THR A 233 -29.51 6.07 -6.81
N ASP A 234 -30.14 5.10 -6.14
CA ASP A 234 -30.96 4.08 -6.78
C ASP A 234 -32.42 4.52 -6.99
N GLY A 235 -32.76 5.75 -6.59
CA GLY A 235 -34.10 6.33 -6.63
C GLY A 235 -34.85 6.27 -5.30
N ASP A 236 -34.34 5.54 -4.30
CA ASP A 236 -34.91 5.47 -2.94
C ASP A 236 -33.93 6.01 -1.89
N MET A 237 -32.63 5.71 -2.03
CA MET A 237 -31.60 6.19 -1.12
C MET A 237 -30.38 6.71 -1.86
N PHE A 238 -29.66 7.64 -1.21
CA PHE A 238 -28.31 8.04 -1.63
C PHE A 238 -27.26 7.14 -0.99
N GLY A 239 -26.23 6.81 -1.76
CA GLY A 239 -25.13 5.97 -1.30
C GLY A 239 -23.84 6.24 -2.07
N TYR A 240 -22.75 5.66 -1.56
CA TYR A 240 -21.51 5.62 -2.31
C TYR A 240 -21.56 4.51 -3.35
N THR A 241 -21.11 4.83 -4.56
CA THR A 241 -20.82 3.86 -5.61
C THR A 241 -19.38 4.03 -6.08
N ASP A 242 -18.80 2.95 -6.62
CA ASP A 242 -17.41 2.91 -7.07
C ASP A 242 -17.35 2.95 -8.61
N THR A 243 -16.30 3.57 -9.13
CA THR A 243 -15.91 3.48 -10.54
C THR A 243 -14.38 3.47 -10.65
N THR A 244 -13.90 3.26 -11.86
CA THR A 244 -12.46 3.27 -12.17
C THR A 244 -12.14 4.36 -13.17
N LEU A 245 -11.08 5.10 -12.90
CA LEU A 245 -10.43 5.99 -13.85
C LEU A 245 -9.08 5.39 -14.23
N THR A 246 -8.61 5.68 -15.43
CA THR A 246 -7.37 5.12 -15.96
C THR A 246 -6.51 6.25 -16.48
N ILE A 247 -5.22 6.23 -16.14
CA ILE A 247 -4.19 7.04 -16.78
C ILE A 247 -3.40 6.10 -17.68
N SER A 248 -3.48 6.33 -18.98
CA SER A 248 -2.76 5.59 -20.00
C SER A 248 -1.25 5.83 -19.87
N PRO A 249 -0.39 4.86 -20.26
CA PRO A 249 1.05 5.10 -20.27
C PRO A 249 1.41 6.18 -21.28
N PHE A 250 2.43 6.96 -20.94
CA PHE A 250 3.01 7.99 -21.78
C PHE A 250 4.52 7.96 -21.65
N GLU A 251 5.21 8.38 -22.71
CA GLU A 251 6.67 8.43 -22.74
C GLU A 251 7.20 9.71 -22.11
N ASN A 252 8.40 9.63 -21.53
CA ASN A 252 9.09 10.76 -20.91
C ASN A 252 8.26 11.40 -19.79
N VAL A 253 8.22 12.73 -19.76
CA VAL A 253 7.49 13.53 -18.79
C VAL A 253 6.43 14.36 -19.50
N ILE A 254 5.30 14.56 -18.85
CA ILE A 254 4.25 15.48 -19.30
C ILE A 254 3.89 16.45 -18.17
N PRO A 255 3.36 17.65 -18.48
CA PRO A 255 2.80 18.52 -17.46
C PRO A 255 1.72 17.82 -16.64
N ILE A 256 1.73 17.99 -15.31
CA ILE A 256 0.75 17.32 -14.43
C ILE A 256 -0.69 17.67 -14.81
N LEU A 257 -0.92 18.90 -15.27
CA LEU A 257 -2.25 19.39 -15.66
C LEU A 257 -2.77 18.80 -16.97
N GLU A 258 -1.93 18.11 -17.74
CA GLU A 258 -2.34 17.38 -18.96
C GLU A 258 -2.83 15.96 -18.67
N LEU A 259 -2.69 15.48 -17.42
CA LEU A 259 -3.25 14.19 -17.02
C LEU A 259 -4.79 14.22 -17.05
N GLU A 260 -5.38 13.10 -17.49
CA GLU A 260 -6.84 12.91 -17.50
C GLU A 260 -7.48 12.98 -16.10
N VAL A 261 -6.68 12.67 -15.08
CA VAL A 261 -7.04 12.71 -13.67
C VAL A 261 -5.89 13.36 -12.91
N ILE A 262 -6.19 14.31 -12.04
CA ILE A 262 -5.21 14.94 -11.15
C ILE A 262 -5.74 14.99 -9.71
N PRO A 263 -4.87 15.05 -8.69
CA PRO A 263 -5.30 15.41 -7.34
C PRO A 263 -6.04 16.75 -7.37
N ALA A 264 -7.20 16.84 -6.70
CA ALA A 264 -8.05 18.02 -6.76
C ALA A 264 -7.35 19.30 -6.29
N ARG A 265 -6.39 19.18 -5.37
CA ARG A 265 -5.52 20.27 -4.89
C ARG A 265 -4.68 20.94 -6.00
N LEU A 266 -4.45 20.26 -7.11
CA LEU A 266 -3.70 20.78 -8.26
C LEU A 266 -4.61 21.39 -9.34
N CYS A 267 -5.93 21.38 -9.15
CA CYS A 267 -6.87 22.01 -10.08
C CYS A 267 -6.77 23.55 -9.98
N PRO A 268 -6.45 24.27 -11.08
CA PRO A 268 -6.26 25.73 -11.04
C PRO A 268 -7.46 26.52 -10.49
N ASP A 269 -8.69 26.04 -10.75
CA ASP A 269 -9.94 26.68 -10.35
C ASP A 269 -10.70 25.86 -9.28
N TYR A 270 -9.97 25.14 -8.41
CA TYR A 270 -10.54 24.20 -7.44
C TYR A 270 -11.75 24.75 -6.68
N ASP A 271 -11.66 25.96 -6.11
CA ASP A 271 -12.75 26.54 -5.31
C ASP A 271 -14.01 26.83 -6.14
N GLN A 272 -13.85 27.29 -7.38
CA GLN A 272 -14.97 27.56 -8.28
C GLN A 272 -15.61 26.27 -8.77
N VAL A 273 -14.78 25.28 -9.14
CA VAL A 273 -15.21 23.94 -9.51
C VAL A 273 -16.00 23.32 -8.36
N ARG A 274 -15.43 23.32 -7.15
CA ARG A 274 -16.08 22.77 -5.96
C ARG A 274 -17.39 23.45 -5.65
N LYS A 275 -17.45 24.79 -5.70
CA LYS A 275 -18.70 25.55 -5.51
C LYS A 275 -19.78 25.15 -6.50
N ARG A 276 -19.43 25.04 -7.80
CA ARG A 276 -20.36 24.60 -8.85
C ARG A 276 -20.84 23.16 -8.62
N LEU A 277 -19.94 22.27 -8.20
CA LEU A 277 -20.26 20.86 -7.94
C LEU A 277 -21.16 20.68 -6.71
N VAL A 278 -20.94 21.46 -5.64
CA VAL A 278 -21.82 21.46 -4.46
C VAL A 278 -23.22 21.96 -4.84
N GLN A 279 -23.33 23.07 -5.58
CA GLN A 279 -24.62 23.56 -6.07
C GLN A 279 -25.34 22.53 -6.96
N ARG A 280 -24.59 21.84 -7.82
CA ARG A 280 -25.11 20.74 -8.65
C ARG A 280 -25.59 19.57 -7.80
N GLY A 281 -24.85 19.23 -6.74
CA GLY A 281 -25.22 18.18 -5.78
C GLY A 281 -26.49 18.51 -5.01
N GLN A 282 -26.63 19.75 -4.52
CA GLN A 282 -27.85 20.22 -3.84
C GLN A 282 -29.07 20.19 -4.76
N LEU A 283 -28.90 20.58 -6.03
CA LEU A 283 -29.96 20.45 -7.02
C LEU A 283 -30.32 18.99 -7.25
N PHE A 284 -29.34 18.11 -7.37
CA PHE A 284 -29.58 16.67 -7.52
C PHE A 284 -30.33 16.07 -6.32
N GLU A 285 -29.94 16.42 -5.10
CA GLU A 285 -30.64 16.03 -3.88
C GLU A 285 -32.09 16.54 -3.88
N SER A 286 -32.33 17.80 -4.27
CA SER A 286 -33.71 18.35 -4.34
C SER A 286 -34.62 17.65 -5.37
N LEU A 287 -34.05 16.86 -6.28
CA LEU A 287 -34.79 16.08 -7.28
C LEU A 287 -35.16 14.68 -6.77
N GLU A 288 -34.83 14.35 -5.51
CA GLU A 288 -35.27 13.14 -4.84
C GLU A 288 -36.80 13.01 -4.87
N GLY A 289 -37.28 11.78 -5.05
CA GLY A 289 -38.69 11.47 -5.20
C GLY A 289 -39.24 11.68 -6.62
N ILE A 290 -40.56 11.64 -6.73
CA ILE A 290 -41.24 11.66 -8.03
C ILE A 290 -41.41 13.10 -8.49
N ASN A 291 -40.63 13.47 -9.50
CA ASN A 291 -40.64 14.78 -10.11
C ASN A 291 -40.99 14.69 -11.60
N HIS A 292 -42.10 15.30 -12.03
CA HIS A 292 -42.42 15.46 -13.45
C HIS A 292 -41.69 16.68 -14.03
N LYS A 293 -40.72 16.45 -14.91
CA LYS A 293 -39.90 17.49 -15.53
C LYS A 293 -39.75 17.23 -17.03
N THR A 294 -39.53 18.30 -17.79
CA THR A 294 -39.20 18.22 -19.22
C THR A 294 -37.70 18.43 -19.40
N TYR A 295 -37.04 17.52 -20.09
CA TYR A 295 -35.61 17.61 -20.41
C TYR A 295 -35.41 17.84 -21.90
N SER A 296 -34.46 18.71 -22.24
CA SER A 296 -33.98 18.92 -23.60
C SER A 296 -32.46 18.90 -23.58
N GLY A 297 -31.85 17.91 -24.23
CA GLY A 297 -30.40 17.73 -24.14
C GLY A 297 -29.94 16.33 -24.54
N THR A 298 -28.66 16.05 -24.30
CA THR A 298 -28.04 14.74 -24.57
C THR A 298 -28.06 13.86 -23.34
N TYR A 299 -28.38 12.58 -23.53
CA TYR A 299 -28.29 11.56 -22.49
C TYR A 299 -27.49 10.35 -22.99
N SER A 300 -26.80 9.69 -22.07
CA SER A 300 -26.00 8.49 -22.32
C SER A 300 -26.72 7.27 -21.72
N LEU A 301 -26.98 6.21 -22.49
CA LEU A 301 -27.56 4.99 -21.93
C LEU A 301 -26.50 4.21 -21.13
N SER A 302 -26.74 3.99 -19.84
CA SER A 302 -25.84 3.24 -18.94
C SER A 302 -25.69 1.75 -19.30
N HIS A 303 -26.57 1.20 -20.14
CA HIS A 303 -26.48 -0.16 -20.68
C HIS A 303 -26.63 -0.15 -22.21
N ALA A 304 -25.58 0.25 -22.93
CA ALA A 304 -25.47 -0.10 -24.33
C ALA A 304 -25.01 -1.56 -24.44
N THR A 305 -25.77 -2.40 -25.14
CA THR A 305 -25.46 -3.83 -25.41
C THR A 305 -24.09 -4.07 -26.07
N SER A 306 -23.40 -3.02 -26.50
CA SER A 306 -22.14 -3.06 -27.23
C SER A 306 -20.96 -2.40 -26.49
N GLY A 307 -21.07 -2.08 -25.19
CA GLY A 307 -19.97 -1.49 -24.40
C GLY A 307 -19.59 -0.04 -24.77
N ILE A 308 -20.22 0.54 -25.80
CA ILE A 308 -20.05 1.93 -26.23
C ILE A 308 -21.30 2.70 -25.83
N SER A 309 -21.17 3.63 -24.88
CA SER A 309 -22.19 4.63 -24.54
C SER A 309 -22.64 5.35 -25.83
N LYS A 310 -23.90 5.21 -26.21
CA LYS A 310 -24.49 5.96 -27.33
C LYS A 310 -25.18 7.19 -26.77
N GLN A 311 -24.66 8.38 -27.09
CA GLN A 311 -25.35 9.64 -26.78
C GLN A 311 -26.55 9.82 -27.72
N ARG A 312 -27.70 10.17 -27.15
CA ARG A 312 -28.92 10.50 -27.91
C ARG A 312 -29.42 11.88 -27.49
N HIS A 313 -29.92 12.64 -28.45
CA HIS A 313 -30.56 13.93 -28.19
C HIS A 313 -32.06 13.72 -27.98
N VAL A 314 -32.63 14.32 -26.93
CA VAL A 314 -34.08 14.31 -26.66
C VAL A 314 -34.60 15.73 -26.79
N CYS A 315 -35.64 15.89 -27.60
CA CYS A 315 -36.45 17.10 -27.69
C CYS A 315 -37.84 16.80 -27.11
N GLN A 316 -38.21 17.45 -26.01
CA GLN A 316 -39.58 17.53 -25.47
C GLN A 316 -40.35 16.20 -25.32
N ASN A 317 -39.89 15.33 -24.41
CA ASN A 317 -40.74 14.29 -23.85
C ASN A 317 -40.87 14.46 -22.33
N LEU A 318 -42.07 14.19 -21.80
CA LEU A 318 -42.30 13.94 -20.37
C LEU A 318 -41.44 12.73 -20.01
N LEU A 319 -40.42 12.93 -19.17
CA LEU A 319 -39.65 11.81 -18.63
C LEU A 319 -40.41 11.29 -17.41
N ASP A 320 -41.01 10.11 -17.53
CA ASP A 320 -41.31 9.28 -16.36
C ASP A 320 -39.96 8.78 -15.82
N SER A 321 -39.66 9.20 -14.59
CA SER A 321 -38.33 9.17 -14.00
C SER A 321 -37.92 7.75 -13.62
N PHE A 322 -37.16 7.09 -14.49
CA PHE A 322 -36.28 5.95 -14.16
C PHE A 322 -34.92 6.05 -14.86
N PHE A 323 -34.37 7.27 -14.93
CA PHE A 323 -33.05 7.51 -15.51
C PHE A 323 -32.01 7.75 -14.41
N SER A 324 -31.16 6.74 -14.17
CA SER A 324 -29.95 6.83 -13.33
C SER A 324 -28.82 7.65 -14.01
N LEU A 325 -29.16 8.82 -14.56
CA LEU A 325 -28.26 9.62 -15.40
C LEU A 325 -27.72 10.89 -14.75
N LEU A 326 -27.97 11.06 -13.46
CA LEU A 326 -27.27 12.04 -12.65
C LEU A 326 -26.33 11.31 -11.70
N THR A 327 -25.25 10.75 -12.24
CA THR A 327 -24.07 10.56 -11.40
C THR A 327 -23.75 11.94 -10.80
N ALA A 328 -23.74 12.08 -9.48
CA ALA A 328 -23.37 13.29 -8.76
C ALA A 328 -22.08 13.05 -7.97
N VAL A 329 -21.37 14.17 -7.72
CA VAL A 329 -20.07 14.26 -7.05
C VAL A 329 -19.07 13.20 -7.51
#